data_AF-U5MLU8-F1
#
_entry.id   AF-U5MLU8-F1
#
_cell.length_a   1.000
_cell.length_b   1.000
_cell.length_c   1.000
_cell.angle_alpha   90.00
_cell.angle_beta   90.00
_cell.angle_gamma   90.00
#
_symmetry.space_group_name_H-M   'P 1'
#
loop_
_entity.id
_entity.type
_entity.pdbx_description
1 polymer ?
#
loop_
_entity_poly.entity_id
_entity_poly.type
_entity_poly.pdbx_seq_one_letter_code
_entity_poly.pdbx_strand_id
1 'polypeptide(L)'
;MTIGKIQVNTFDVITFVGMAITLFTSILNLIQNKKGLYINNITRYRVTWINTLRVQISTLKELSNITNLYVITREGVDKVAYRRELEKVVSLIKMHLNFCGQLDNKLILKVEELKCIINSYLLMHYFRNIIKSINSDDEIENKFNEAIDVISEKKVLDELLNIARNTKNIKNTISIKNLSLLDLRYKIKAEYNNNTELIICAVKESEYVIQRWEYKIEKINKEIDEIVQIYLKSEWSRCKKETRLWPFSRYNEEKAIKRLEKEYKAQAKK
;
A
#
# COMPACT_ATOMS: atom_id res chain seq x y z
N MET A 1 -84.01 0.04 32.30
CA MET A 1 -83.45 0.06 30.94
C MET A 1 -81.94 0.16 31.07
N THR A 2 -81.28 -0.98 31.17
CA THR A 2 -79.88 -1.11 31.57
C THR A 2 -79.01 -1.30 30.34
N ILE A 3 -78.20 -0.28 30.05
CA ILE A 3 -77.16 -0.27 29.04
C ILE A 3 -76.06 -1.26 29.48
N GLY A 4 -75.59 -2.08 28.53
CA GLY A 4 -74.85 -3.34 28.73
C GLY A 4 -73.66 -3.28 29.68
N LYS A 5 -73.69 -4.12 30.71
CA LYS A 5 -72.55 -4.40 31.61
C LYS A 5 -71.73 -5.55 31.02
N ILE A 6 -70.62 -5.21 30.38
CA ILE A 6 -69.56 -6.18 30.11
C ILE A 6 -68.85 -6.41 31.45
N GLN A 7 -69.19 -7.49 32.16
CA GLN A 7 -68.34 -8.01 33.22
C GLN A 7 -67.14 -8.66 32.56
N VAL A 8 -66.08 -7.88 32.34
CA VAL A 8 -64.80 -8.44 31.93
C VAL A 8 -64.31 -9.29 33.09
N ASN A 9 -64.29 -10.61 32.90
CA ASN A 9 -63.80 -11.53 33.92
C ASN A 9 -62.31 -11.22 34.12
N THR A 10 -61.86 -11.00 35.35
CA THR A 10 -60.46 -10.63 35.65
C THR A 10 -59.48 -11.66 35.09
N PHE A 11 -59.91 -12.92 34.98
CA PHE A 11 -59.20 -14.01 34.34
C PHE A 11 -58.94 -13.78 32.84
N ASP A 12 -59.91 -13.25 32.09
CA ASP A 12 -59.76 -13.00 30.64
C ASP A 12 -58.78 -11.86 30.38
N VAL A 13 -58.76 -10.84 31.24
CA VAL A 13 -57.77 -9.74 31.18
C VAL A 13 -56.36 -10.27 31.43
N ILE A 14 -56.18 -11.11 32.44
CA ILE A 14 -54.88 -11.71 32.78
C ILE A 14 -54.37 -12.58 31.62
N THR A 15 -55.26 -13.38 31.02
CA THR A 15 -54.90 -14.27 29.91
C THR A 15 -54.53 -13.47 28.65
N PHE A 16 -55.27 -12.41 28.34
CA PHE A 16 -54.96 -11.51 27.22
C PHE A 16 -53.64 -10.77 27.41
N VAL A 17 -53.37 -10.25 28.62
CA VAL A 17 -52.09 -9.60 28.96
C VAL A 17 -50.94 -10.61 28.86
N GLY A 18 -51.13 -11.84 29.34
CA GLY A 18 -50.17 -12.93 29.18
C GLY A 18 -49.85 -13.24 27.71
N MET A 19 -50.88 -13.32 26.85
CA MET A 19 -50.68 -13.50 25.41
C MET A 19 -49.93 -12.31 24.79
N ALA A 20 -50.28 -11.08 25.14
CA ALA A 20 -49.61 -9.88 24.63
C ALA A 20 -48.13 -9.81 25.03
N ILE A 21 -47.78 -10.17 26.28
CA ILE A 21 -46.40 -10.23 26.75
C ILE A 21 -45.64 -11.33 26.00
N THR A 22 -46.24 -12.50 25.80
CA THR A 22 -45.60 -13.61 25.06
C THR A 22 -45.35 -13.21 23.61
N LEU A 23 -46.32 -12.57 22.95
CA LEU A 23 -46.20 -12.12 21.56
C LEU A 23 -45.13 -11.03 21.43
N PHE A 24 -45.08 -10.08 22.37
CA PHE A 24 -44.07 -9.03 22.41
C PHE A 24 -42.66 -9.58 22.66
N THR A 25 -42.51 -10.51 23.61
CA THR A 25 -41.23 -11.18 23.89
C THR A 25 -40.76 -12.03 22.70
N SER A 26 -41.66 -12.72 22.00
CA SER A 26 -41.35 -13.45 20.75
C SER A 26 -40.88 -12.52 19.64
N ILE A 27 -41.54 -11.37 19.43
CA ILE A 27 -41.12 -10.37 18.44
C ILE A 27 -39.74 -9.80 18.80
N LEU A 28 -39.50 -9.46 20.06
CA LEU A 28 -38.20 -8.97 20.53
C LEU A 28 -37.09 -10.01 20.32
N ASN A 29 -37.33 -11.28 20.67
CA ASN A 29 -36.38 -12.37 20.45
C ASN A 29 -36.05 -12.55 18.96
N LEU A 30 -37.04 -12.44 18.07
CA LEU A 30 -36.84 -12.58 16.63
C LEU A 30 -35.99 -11.43 16.06
N ILE A 31 -36.20 -10.20 16.54
CA ILE A 31 -35.40 -9.02 16.18
C ILE A 31 -33.96 -9.16 16.70
N GLN A 32 -33.78 -9.62 17.94
CA GLN A 32 -32.46 -9.86 18.52
C GLN A 32 -31.68 -10.96 17.77
N ASN A 33 -32.34 -12.06 17.40
CA ASN A 33 -31.71 -13.14 16.63
C ASN A 33 -31.28 -12.69 15.22
N LYS A 34 -32.13 -11.94 14.51
CA LYS A 34 -31.78 -11.36 13.21
C LYS A 34 -30.60 -10.37 13.33
N LYS A 35 -30.63 -9.50 14.35
CA LYS A 35 -29.53 -8.58 14.67
C LYS A 35 -28.23 -9.35 14.96
N GLY A 36 -28.28 -10.38 15.79
CA GLY A 36 -27.12 -11.21 16.13
C GLY A 36 -26.51 -11.89 14.91
N LEU A 37 -27.33 -12.52 14.06
CA LEU A 37 -26.86 -13.15 12.82
C LEU A 37 -26.24 -12.15 11.84
N TYR A 38 -26.87 -11.00 11.63
CA TYR A 38 -26.36 -9.96 10.74
C TYR A 38 -25.01 -9.39 11.23
N ILE A 39 -24.94 -9.03 12.51
CA ILE A 39 -23.72 -8.51 13.13
C ILE A 39 -22.60 -9.54 13.08
N ASN A 40 -22.89 -10.81 13.40
CA ASN A 40 -21.90 -11.87 13.36
C ASN A 40 -21.38 -12.10 11.95
N ASN A 41 -22.25 -12.11 10.94
CA ASN A 41 -21.83 -12.26 9.55
C ASN A 41 -20.98 -11.08 9.08
N ILE A 42 -21.39 -9.83 9.30
CA ILE A 42 -20.60 -8.66 8.90
C ILE A 42 -19.25 -8.62 9.62
N THR A 43 -19.26 -8.86 10.93
CA THR A 43 -18.02 -8.89 11.72
C THR A 43 -17.09 -9.97 11.20
N ARG A 44 -17.61 -11.16 10.87
CA ARG A 44 -16.83 -12.25 10.29
C ARG A 44 -16.20 -11.84 8.96
N TYR A 45 -16.99 -11.29 8.02
CA TYR A 45 -16.46 -10.84 6.73
C TYR A 45 -15.38 -9.76 6.89
N ARG A 46 -15.59 -8.77 7.75
CA ARG A 46 -14.60 -7.71 8.00
C ARG A 46 -13.32 -8.24 8.66
N VAL A 47 -13.44 -9.15 9.63
CA VAL A 47 -12.27 -9.79 10.25
C VAL A 47 -11.48 -10.61 9.23
N THR A 48 -12.16 -11.39 8.38
CA THR A 48 -11.52 -12.12 7.29
C THR A 48 -10.80 -11.18 6.33
N TRP A 49 -11.47 -10.12 5.89
CA TRP A 49 -10.89 -9.11 5.01
C TRP A 49 -9.67 -8.39 5.63
N ILE A 50 -9.74 -7.99 6.90
CA ILE A 50 -8.61 -7.43 7.67
C ILE A 50 -7.42 -8.38 7.69
N ASN A 51 -7.66 -9.67 7.95
CA ASN A 51 -6.61 -10.66 8.01
C ASN A 51 -5.96 -10.85 6.64
N THR A 52 -6.76 -10.94 5.58
CA THR A 52 -6.24 -11.04 4.21
C THR A 52 -5.39 -9.81 3.85
N LEU A 53 -5.87 -8.60 4.13
CA LEU A 53 -5.11 -7.37 3.89
C LEU A 53 -3.77 -7.38 4.64
N ARG A 54 -3.77 -7.78 5.92
CA ARG A 54 -2.55 -7.90 6.73
C ARG A 54 -1.55 -8.88 6.13
N VAL A 55 -2.01 -10.04 5.66
CA VAL A 55 -1.16 -11.04 5.00
C VAL A 55 -0.55 -10.45 3.73
N GLN A 56 -1.33 -9.81 2.86
CA GLN A 56 -0.81 -9.20 1.63
C GLN A 56 0.22 -8.11 1.90
N ILE A 57 0.01 -7.28 2.92
CA ILE A 57 0.99 -6.26 3.35
C ILE A 57 2.27 -6.93 3.89
N SER A 58 2.14 -8.02 4.65
CA SER A 58 3.31 -8.77 5.12
C SER A 58 4.13 -9.34 3.96
N THR A 59 3.46 -9.91 2.95
CA THR A 59 4.12 -10.41 1.73
C THR A 59 4.79 -9.26 0.97
N LEU A 60 4.14 -8.10 0.86
CA LEU A 60 4.77 -6.91 0.25
C LEU A 60 6.05 -6.51 1.01
N LYS A 61 6.03 -6.55 2.34
CA LYS A 61 7.20 -6.23 3.17
C LYS A 61 8.34 -7.22 2.95
N GLU A 62 8.03 -8.51 2.88
CA GLU A 62 9.01 -9.55 2.58
C GLU A 62 9.64 -9.35 1.19
N LEU A 63 8.83 -9.02 0.18
CA LEU A 63 9.34 -8.71 -1.16
C LEU A 63 10.19 -7.43 -1.17
N SER A 64 9.85 -6.43 -0.35
CA SER A 64 10.60 -5.18 -0.23
C SER A 64 11.84 -5.26 0.67
N ASN A 65 12.11 -6.42 1.29
CA ASN A 65 13.24 -6.57 2.19
C ASN A 65 14.56 -6.45 1.41
N ILE A 66 15.44 -5.56 1.86
CA ILE A 66 16.71 -5.25 1.20
C ILE A 66 17.57 -6.50 1.04
N THR A 67 17.58 -7.40 2.02
CA THR A 67 18.32 -8.67 1.92
C THR A 67 17.81 -9.54 0.78
N ASN A 68 16.50 -9.66 0.62
CA ASN A 68 15.89 -10.43 -0.47
C ASN A 68 16.18 -9.77 -1.83
N LEU A 69 16.07 -8.44 -1.90
CA LEU A 69 16.41 -7.67 -3.10
C LEU A 69 17.88 -7.86 -3.51
N TYR A 70 18.80 -7.86 -2.54
CA TYR A 70 20.22 -8.10 -2.79
C TYR A 70 20.46 -9.50 -3.35
N VAL A 71 19.86 -10.54 -2.76
CA VAL A 71 19.94 -11.93 -3.26
C VAL A 71 19.44 -12.02 -4.70
N ILE A 72 18.30 -11.43 -5.02
CA ILE A 72 17.75 -11.41 -6.39
C ILE A 72 18.69 -10.71 -7.38
N THR A 73 19.34 -9.63 -6.95
CA THR A 73 20.28 -8.89 -7.83
C THR A 73 21.61 -9.64 -8.05
N ARG A 74 22.04 -10.47 -7.10
CA ARG A 74 23.32 -11.20 -7.13
C ARG A 74 23.22 -12.58 -7.77
N GLU A 75 22.18 -13.35 -7.45
CA GLU A 75 22.05 -14.77 -7.83
C GLU A 75 21.33 -14.97 -9.18
N GLY A 76 20.79 -13.91 -9.78
CA GLY A 76 20.15 -13.99 -11.10
C GLY A 76 18.84 -14.78 -11.12
N VAL A 77 18.25 -15.06 -9.95
CA VAL A 77 16.90 -15.62 -9.76
C VAL A 77 15.91 -14.91 -10.68
N ASP A 78 14.95 -15.64 -11.26
CA ASP A 78 13.95 -15.17 -12.22
C ASP A 78 13.37 -13.78 -11.88
N LYS A 79 14.06 -12.72 -12.35
CA LYS A 79 13.70 -11.32 -12.09
C LYS A 79 12.29 -11.01 -12.59
N VAL A 80 11.85 -11.74 -13.61
CA VAL A 80 10.51 -11.68 -14.18
C VAL A 80 9.47 -12.29 -13.23
N ALA A 81 9.77 -13.43 -12.59
CA ALA A 81 8.86 -14.06 -11.63
C ALA A 81 8.67 -13.15 -10.41
N TYR A 82 9.76 -12.59 -9.88
CA TYR A 82 9.68 -11.62 -8.77
C TYR A 82 8.85 -10.39 -9.13
N ARG A 83 9.08 -9.78 -10.30
CA ARG A 83 8.28 -8.60 -10.75
C ARG A 83 6.80 -8.94 -10.89
N ARG A 84 6.46 -10.13 -11.41
CA ARG A 84 5.07 -10.59 -11.51
C ARG A 84 4.44 -10.76 -10.14
N GLU A 85 5.18 -11.32 -9.19
CA GLU A 85 4.71 -11.49 -7.81
C GLU A 85 4.49 -10.13 -7.12
N LEU A 86 5.43 -9.20 -7.26
CA LEU A 86 5.29 -7.84 -6.74
C LEU A 86 4.05 -7.14 -7.32
N GLU A 87 3.83 -7.20 -8.63
CA GLU A 87 2.66 -6.61 -9.27
C GLU A 87 1.35 -7.26 -8.81
N LYS A 88 1.36 -8.59 -8.64
CA LYS A 88 0.22 -9.35 -8.12
C LYS A 88 -0.13 -8.91 -6.70
N VAL A 89 0.84 -8.84 -5.79
CA VAL A 89 0.61 -8.43 -4.39
C VAL A 89 0.10 -6.99 -4.32
N VAL A 90 0.71 -6.07 -5.07
CA VAL A 90 0.25 -4.67 -5.15
C VAL A 90 -1.20 -4.58 -5.66
N SER A 91 -1.53 -5.35 -6.70
CA SER A 91 -2.89 -5.39 -7.25
C SER A 91 -3.90 -5.98 -6.26
N LEU A 92 -3.53 -7.06 -5.55
CA LEU A 92 -4.37 -7.66 -4.51
C LEU A 92 -4.62 -6.67 -3.37
N ILE A 93 -3.61 -5.93 -2.92
CA ILE A 93 -3.78 -4.89 -1.89
C ILE A 93 -4.79 -3.84 -2.38
N LYS A 94 -4.63 -3.33 -3.60
CA LYS A 94 -5.56 -2.34 -4.19
C LYS A 94 -7.00 -2.86 -4.27
N MET A 95 -7.19 -4.12 -4.66
CA MET A 95 -8.53 -4.73 -4.74
C MET A 95 -9.23 -4.82 -3.37
N HIS A 96 -8.45 -4.96 -2.29
CA HIS A 96 -8.99 -5.03 -0.94
C HIS A 96 -9.23 -3.64 -0.32
N LEU A 97 -8.76 -2.56 -0.93
CA LEU A 97 -8.90 -1.20 -0.41
C LEU A 97 -10.03 -0.45 -1.13
N ASN A 98 -10.68 0.47 -0.43
CA ASN A 98 -11.77 1.25 -0.99
C ASN A 98 -11.25 2.57 -1.59
N PHE A 99 -11.35 2.75 -2.91
CA PHE A 99 -10.90 3.95 -3.61
C PHE A 99 -11.56 5.27 -3.17
N CYS A 100 -12.68 5.21 -2.43
CA CYS A 100 -13.33 6.40 -1.89
C CYS A 100 -12.82 6.80 -0.49
N GLY A 101 -12.04 5.94 0.18
CA GLY A 101 -11.51 6.19 1.53
C GLY A 101 -10.24 7.02 1.50
N GLN A 102 -10.13 8.02 2.37
CA GLN A 102 -8.93 8.87 2.46
C GLN A 102 -7.70 8.07 2.91
N LEU A 103 -7.84 7.16 3.87
CA LEU A 103 -6.74 6.30 4.32
C LEU A 103 -6.38 5.22 3.30
N ASP A 104 -7.39 4.62 2.66
CA ASP A 104 -7.21 3.64 1.59
C ASP A 104 -6.40 4.23 0.44
N ASN A 105 -6.78 5.44 -0.02
CA ASN A 105 -6.04 6.13 -1.08
C ASN A 105 -4.60 6.46 -0.66
N LYS A 106 -4.40 6.88 0.59
CA LYS A 106 -3.05 7.13 1.11
C LYS A 106 -2.21 5.85 1.13
N LEU A 107 -2.79 4.72 1.52
CA LEU A 107 -2.12 3.42 1.50
C LEU A 107 -1.82 2.96 0.06
N ILE A 108 -2.77 3.09 -0.86
CA ILE A 108 -2.60 2.76 -2.28
C ILE A 108 -1.42 3.55 -2.87
N LEU A 109 -1.39 4.87 -2.67
CA LEU A 109 -0.31 5.73 -3.17
C LEU A 109 1.05 5.30 -2.61
N LYS A 110 1.12 4.93 -1.33
CA LYS A 110 2.37 4.49 -0.70
C LYS A 110 2.85 3.12 -1.20
N VAL A 111 1.93 2.20 -1.42
CA VAL A 111 2.22 0.87 -2.00
C VAL A 111 2.69 1.01 -3.45
N GLU A 112 2.09 1.90 -4.24
CA GLU A 112 2.56 2.21 -5.59
C GLU A 112 3.94 2.89 -5.60
N GLU A 113 4.16 3.82 -4.67
CA GLU A 113 5.44 4.49 -4.49
C GLU A 113 6.55 3.48 -4.18
N LEU A 114 6.27 2.54 -3.27
CA LEU A 114 7.17 1.45 -2.91
C LEU A 114 7.50 0.58 -4.13
N LYS A 115 6.47 0.16 -4.89
CA LYS A 115 6.66 -0.62 -6.12
C LYS A 115 7.61 0.07 -7.11
N CYS A 116 7.38 1.35 -7.37
CA CYS A 116 8.19 2.13 -8.30
C CYS A 116 9.66 2.23 -7.83
N ILE A 117 9.89 2.37 -6.52
CA ILE A 117 11.25 2.43 -5.97
C ILE A 117 11.94 1.06 -6.06
N ILE A 118 11.25 -0.03 -5.75
CA ILE A 118 11.79 -1.39 -5.90
C ILE A 118 12.18 -1.66 -7.36
N ASN A 119 11.31 -1.31 -8.32
CA ASN A 119 11.64 -1.45 -9.75
C ASN A 119 12.86 -0.62 -10.15
N SER A 120 12.94 0.63 -9.66
CA SER A 120 14.08 1.50 -9.90
C SER A 120 15.37 0.89 -9.33
N TYR A 121 15.32 0.38 -8.10
CA TYR A 121 16.41 -0.31 -7.42
C TYR A 121 16.96 -1.49 -8.23
N LEU A 122 16.07 -2.38 -8.68
CA LEU A 122 16.46 -3.54 -9.47
C LEU A 122 17.10 -3.14 -10.82
N LEU A 123 16.60 -2.08 -11.45
CA LEU A 123 17.14 -1.59 -12.73
C LEU A 123 18.52 -0.93 -12.57
N MET A 124 18.78 -0.20 -11.48
CA MET A 124 20.11 0.36 -11.24
C MET A 124 21.13 -0.72 -10.88
N HIS A 125 20.74 -1.75 -10.13
CA HIS A 125 21.59 -2.91 -9.92
C HIS A 125 21.90 -3.65 -11.22
N TYR A 126 20.91 -3.79 -12.11
CA TYR A 126 21.12 -4.37 -13.44
C TYR A 126 22.13 -3.55 -14.25
N PHE A 127 21.95 -2.24 -14.33
CA PHE A 127 22.89 -1.31 -14.96
C PHE A 127 24.31 -1.47 -14.41
N ARG A 128 24.46 -1.43 -13.08
CA ARG A 128 25.75 -1.57 -12.39
C ARG A 128 26.42 -2.91 -12.68
N ASN A 129 25.67 -4.01 -12.61
CA ASN A 129 26.22 -5.35 -12.77
C ASN A 129 26.67 -5.63 -14.21
N ILE A 130 25.93 -5.14 -15.21
CA ILE A 130 26.34 -5.27 -16.61
C ILE A 130 27.68 -4.58 -16.82
N ILE A 131 27.80 -3.32 -16.40
CA ILE A 131 29.00 -2.54 -16.70
C ILE A 131 30.20 -3.03 -15.89
N LYS A 132 30.00 -3.46 -14.64
CA LYS A 132 31.08 -4.06 -13.82
C LYS A 132 31.59 -5.40 -14.33
N SER A 133 30.80 -6.13 -15.13
CA SER A 133 31.20 -7.44 -15.64
C SER A 133 32.14 -7.38 -16.86
N ILE A 134 32.43 -6.17 -17.36
CA ILE A 134 33.18 -5.94 -18.59
C ILE A 134 34.61 -5.52 -18.27
N ASN A 135 35.57 -6.13 -18.96
CA ASN A 135 37.00 -5.84 -18.81
C ASN A 135 37.60 -5.05 -19.99
N SER A 136 36.84 -4.82 -21.07
CA SER A 136 37.29 -4.11 -22.28
C SER A 136 36.55 -2.80 -22.46
N ASP A 137 37.28 -1.71 -22.67
CA ASP A 137 36.73 -0.36 -22.83
C ASP A 137 35.78 -0.22 -24.04
N ASP A 138 36.04 -0.97 -25.13
CA ASP A 138 35.21 -0.95 -26.35
C ASP A 138 33.85 -1.65 -26.16
N GLU A 139 33.76 -2.57 -25.18
CA GLU A 139 32.50 -3.26 -24.86
C GLU A 139 31.62 -2.47 -23.88
N ILE A 140 32.21 -1.57 -23.09
CA ILE A 140 31.51 -0.77 -22.08
C ILE A 140 30.43 0.08 -22.74
N GLU A 141 30.73 0.73 -23.86
CA GLU A 141 29.79 1.62 -24.54
C GLU A 141 28.60 0.86 -25.16
N ASN A 142 28.86 -0.27 -25.81
CA ASN A 142 27.80 -1.10 -26.39
C ASN A 142 26.87 -1.64 -25.30
N LYS A 143 27.43 -2.14 -24.20
CA LYS A 143 26.65 -2.67 -23.08
C LYS A 143 25.95 -1.58 -22.27
N PHE A 144 26.53 -0.40 -22.18
CA PHE A 144 25.85 0.79 -21.64
C PHE A 144 24.61 1.12 -22.47
N ASN A 145 24.74 1.17 -23.80
CA ASN A 145 23.63 1.45 -24.70
C ASN A 145 22.51 0.41 -24.58
N GLU A 146 22.86 -0.87 -24.51
CA GLU A 146 21.91 -1.96 -24.22
C GLU A 146 21.21 -1.77 -22.87
N ALA A 147 21.96 -1.44 -21.81
CA ALA A 147 21.40 -1.25 -20.48
C ALA A 147 20.41 -0.06 -20.44
N ILE A 148 20.72 1.05 -21.11
CA ILE A 148 19.82 2.20 -21.23
C ILE A 148 18.52 1.85 -21.97
N ASP A 149 18.58 0.99 -22.99
CA ASP A 149 17.40 0.55 -23.73
C ASP A 149 16.48 -0.37 -22.93
N VAL A 150 17.03 -1.11 -21.96
CA VAL A 150 16.25 -1.97 -21.05
C VAL A 150 15.58 -1.18 -19.93
N ILE A 151 16.13 -0.02 -19.53
CA ILE A 151 15.58 0.78 -18.42
C ILE A 151 14.21 1.36 -18.82
N SER A 152 13.16 0.88 -18.16
CA SER A 152 11.76 1.30 -18.36
C SER A 152 11.29 2.37 -17.38
N GLU A 153 12.09 2.69 -16.35
CA GLU A 153 11.71 3.62 -15.28
C GLU A 153 12.36 4.98 -15.49
N LYS A 154 11.52 6.02 -15.68
CA LYS A 154 11.97 7.41 -15.87
C LYS A 154 12.86 7.90 -14.74
N LYS A 155 12.57 7.53 -13.49
CA LYS A 155 13.38 7.91 -12.32
C LYS A 155 14.83 7.47 -12.42
N VAL A 156 15.11 6.29 -13.00
CA VAL A 156 16.47 5.77 -13.15
C VAL A 156 17.22 6.58 -14.21
N LEU A 157 16.56 6.86 -15.34
CA LEU A 157 17.12 7.68 -16.41
C LEU A 157 17.41 9.11 -15.92
N ASP A 158 16.51 9.69 -15.13
CA ASP A 158 16.69 11.03 -14.55
C ASP A 158 17.90 11.07 -13.59
N GLU A 159 18.11 10.05 -12.76
CA GLU A 159 19.28 9.96 -11.87
C GLU A 159 20.58 9.79 -12.67
N LEU A 160 20.59 8.98 -13.74
CA LEU A 160 21.75 8.85 -14.62
C LEU A 160 22.10 10.19 -15.31
N LEU A 161 21.12 10.93 -15.80
CA LEU A 161 21.34 12.28 -16.33
C LEU A 161 21.89 13.25 -15.28
N ASN A 162 21.39 13.18 -14.05
CA ASN A 162 21.87 14.03 -12.97
C ASN A 162 23.34 13.71 -12.63
N ILE A 163 23.72 12.43 -12.66
CA ILE A 163 25.12 12.04 -12.48
C ILE A 163 25.99 12.66 -13.58
N ALA A 164 25.62 12.50 -14.86
CA ALA A 164 26.36 13.10 -15.98
C ALA A 164 26.55 14.61 -15.83
N ARG A 165 25.49 15.32 -15.41
CA ARG A 165 25.51 16.79 -15.24
C ARG A 165 26.37 17.24 -14.07
N ASN A 166 26.31 16.51 -12.95
CA ASN A 166 27.12 16.80 -11.77
C ASN A 166 28.61 16.63 -12.08
N THR A 167 28.97 15.60 -12.84
CA THR A 167 30.37 15.37 -13.25
C THR A 167 30.86 16.43 -14.24
N LYS A 168 29.98 16.94 -15.12
CA LYS A 168 30.31 18.01 -16.08
C LYS A 168 30.17 19.45 -15.52
N ASN A 169 29.75 19.64 -14.27
CA ASN A 169 29.48 20.96 -13.66
C ASN A 169 28.49 21.85 -14.44
N ILE A 170 27.54 21.25 -15.20
CA ILE A 170 26.61 22.00 -16.04
C ILE A 170 25.35 22.40 -15.23
N LYS A 171 25.23 23.68 -14.89
CA LYS A 171 24.11 24.29 -14.13
C LYS A 171 22.85 24.58 -14.98
N ASN A 172 22.49 23.74 -15.95
CA ASN A 172 21.27 23.97 -16.74
C ASN A 172 20.10 23.11 -16.26
N THR A 173 19.18 23.78 -15.56
CA THR A 173 17.90 23.28 -15.03
C THR A 173 16.85 23.17 -16.14
N ILE A 174 17.10 22.37 -17.19
CA ILE A 174 16.02 22.05 -18.13
C ILE A 174 15.03 21.14 -17.38
N SER A 175 13.80 21.61 -17.25
CA SER A 175 12.66 20.90 -16.64
C SER A 175 12.49 19.49 -17.26
N ILE A 176 13.09 18.49 -16.62
CA ILE A 176 13.06 17.07 -17.03
C ILE A 176 11.63 16.50 -16.98
N LYS A 177 10.71 17.17 -16.27
CA LYS A 177 9.34 16.74 -16.06
C LYS A 177 8.56 16.44 -17.35
N ASN A 178 8.84 17.13 -18.45
CA ASN A 178 8.07 17.00 -19.70
C ASN A 178 8.71 16.11 -20.78
N LEU A 179 9.90 15.55 -20.56
CA LEU A 179 10.55 14.69 -21.56
C LEU A 179 9.95 13.27 -21.56
N SER A 180 9.73 12.74 -22.77
CA SER A 180 9.30 11.35 -22.95
C SER A 180 10.44 10.39 -22.60
N LEU A 181 10.11 9.12 -22.36
CA LEU A 181 11.09 8.09 -22.00
C LEU A 181 12.14 7.90 -23.11
N LEU A 182 11.72 7.96 -24.38
CA LEU A 182 12.60 7.86 -25.53
C LEU A 182 13.57 9.06 -25.61
N ASP A 183 13.07 10.27 -25.37
CA ASP A 183 13.92 11.47 -25.38
C ASP A 183 14.98 11.42 -24.27
N LEU A 184 14.63 10.85 -23.11
CA LEU A 184 15.59 10.67 -22.01
C LEU A 184 16.69 9.68 -22.37
N ARG A 185 16.33 8.55 -23.00
CA ARG A 185 17.32 7.57 -23.48
C ARG A 185 18.27 8.19 -24.50
N TYR A 186 17.73 8.91 -25.49
CA TYR A 186 18.53 9.59 -26.50
C TYR A 186 19.49 10.61 -25.86
N LYS A 187 18.99 11.43 -24.92
CA LYS A 187 19.83 12.41 -24.20
C LYS A 187 20.94 11.76 -23.39
N ILE A 188 20.65 10.65 -22.70
CA ILE A 188 21.67 9.91 -21.96
C ILE A 188 22.74 9.40 -22.92
N LYS A 189 22.34 8.70 -23.99
CA LYS A 189 23.28 8.20 -24.99
C LYS A 189 24.16 9.32 -25.56
N ALA A 190 23.57 10.48 -25.86
CA ALA A 190 24.31 11.65 -26.34
C ALA A 190 25.28 12.24 -25.30
N GLU A 191 24.88 12.30 -24.03
CA GLU A 191 25.71 12.86 -22.94
C GLU A 191 26.90 11.96 -22.57
N TYR A 192 26.75 10.64 -22.72
CA TYR A 192 27.75 9.63 -22.39
C TYR A 192 28.58 9.15 -23.60
N ASN A 193 28.24 9.59 -24.81
CA ASN A 193 28.86 9.16 -26.07
C ASN A 193 30.39 9.25 -26.02
N ASN A 194 31.08 8.15 -26.34
CA ASN A 194 32.53 8.01 -26.33
C ASN A 194 33.23 8.45 -25.03
N ASN A 195 32.53 8.47 -23.88
CA ASN A 195 33.11 8.89 -22.60
C ASN A 195 33.04 7.77 -21.55
N THR A 196 33.96 6.81 -21.69
CA THR A 196 34.10 5.66 -20.79
C THR A 196 34.36 6.08 -19.34
N GLU A 197 35.10 7.17 -19.10
CA GLU A 197 35.34 7.71 -17.75
C GLU A 197 34.04 8.18 -17.07
N LEU A 198 33.15 8.83 -17.81
CA LEU A 198 31.82 9.21 -17.30
C LEU A 198 30.96 7.98 -17.00
N ILE A 199 31.04 6.93 -17.83
CA ILE A 199 30.32 5.67 -17.60
C ILE A 199 30.83 4.99 -16.32
N ILE A 200 32.15 4.93 -16.12
CA ILE A 200 32.76 4.39 -14.90
C ILE A 200 32.38 5.23 -13.67
N CYS A 201 32.35 6.57 -13.78
CA CYS A 201 31.85 7.44 -12.73
C CYS A 201 30.36 7.17 -12.43
N ALA A 202 29.53 6.96 -13.45
CA ALA A 202 28.13 6.62 -13.25
C ALA A 202 27.93 5.30 -12.52
N VAL A 203 28.78 4.31 -12.76
CA VAL A 203 28.79 3.05 -12.01
C VAL A 203 29.17 3.25 -10.54
N LYS A 204 30.16 4.12 -10.25
CA LYS A 204 30.53 4.46 -8.87
C LYS A 204 29.40 5.19 -8.15
N GLU A 205 28.86 6.24 -8.77
CA GLU A 205 27.77 7.05 -8.23
C GLU A 205 26.46 6.26 -8.09
N SER A 206 26.25 5.22 -8.91
CA SER A 206 25.08 4.34 -8.79
C SER A 206 24.98 3.67 -7.42
N GLU A 207 26.11 3.45 -6.72
CA GLU A 207 26.13 2.87 -5.37
C GLU A 207 25.51 3.81 -4.34
N TYR A 208 25.78 5.11 -4.43
CA TYR A 208 25.12 6.11 -3.58
C TYR A 208 23.62 6.22 -3.89
N VAL A 209 23.23 6.09 -5.16
CA VAL A 209 21.81 6.08 -5.56
C VAL A 209 21.08 4.85 -5.01
N ILE A 210 21.71 3.68 -5.09
CA ILE A 210 21.19 2.43 -4.53
C ILE A 210 20.96 2.56 -3.02
N GLN A 211 21.96 3.02 -2.26
CA GLN A 211 21.82 3.24 -0.82
C GLN A 211 20.71 4.25 -0.47
N ARG A 212 20.57 5.31 -1.27
CA ARG A 212 19.49 6.29 -1.11
C ARG A 212 18.11 5.64 -1.30
N TRP A 213 17.99 4.68 -2.22
CA TRP A 213 16.74 3.96 -2.42
C TRP A 213 16.47 2.93 -1.34
N GLU A 214 17.48 2.24 -0.81
CA GLU A 214 17.35 1.36 0.36
C GLU A 214 16.74 2.12 1.54
N TYR A 215 17.30 3.30 1.86
CA TYR A 215 16.74 4.18 2.88
C TYR A 215 15.29 4.58 2.60
N LYS A 216 14.94 4.88 1.33
CA LYS A 216 13.56 5.22 0.94
C LYS A 216 12.61 4.03 1.08
N ILE A 217 13.05 2.82 0.76
CA ILE A 217 12.28 1.58 0.92
C ILE A 217 11.94 1.38 2.38
N GLU A 218 12.92 1.44 3.28
CA GLU A 218 12.70 1.31 4.73
C GLU A 218 11.75 2.38 5.26
N LYS A 219 11.97 3.64 4.84
CA LYS A 219 11.11 4.75 5.24
C LYS A 219 9.65 4.53 4.81
N ILE A 220 9.42 4.14 3.57
CA ILE A 220 8.06 3.90 3.06
C ILE A 220 7.42 2.69 3.73
N ASN A 221 8.18 1.63 3.98
CA ASN A 221 7.70 0.48 4.75
C ASN A 221 7.22 0.89 6.15
N LYS A 222 7.95 1.79 6.83
CA LYS A 222 7.52 2.34 8.12
C LYS A 222 6.25 3.19 7.99
N GLU A 223 6.17 4.04 6.96
CA GLU A 223 4.96 4.83 6.69
C GLU A 223 3.73 3.95 6.39
N ILE A 224 3.91 2.85 5.65
CA ILE A 224 2.88 1.84 5.39
C ILE A 224 2.45 1.19 6.71
N ASP A 225 3.38 0.77 7.57
CA ASP A 225 3.06 0.18 8.87
C ASP A 225 2.22 1.13 9.73
N GLU A 226 2.58 2.41 9.79
CA GLU A 226 1.82 3.42 10.53
C GLU A 226 0.38 3.57 9.99
N ILE A 227 0.22 3.67 8.67
CA ILE A 227 -1.09 3.79 8.03
C ILE A 227 -1.93 2.54 8.31
N VAL A 228 -1.35 1.36 8.15
CA VAL A 228 -2.03 0.07 8.35
C VAL A 228 -2.45 -0.11 9.81
N GLN A 229 -1.60 0.26 10.77
CA GLN A 229 -1.97 0.20 12.19
C GLN A 229 -3.17 1.12 12.51
N ILE A 230 -3.15 2.35 12.01
CA ILE A 230 -4.27 3.29 12.19
C ILE A 230 -5.54 2.73 11.57
N TYR A 231 -5.44 2.21 10.35
CA TYR A 231 -6.55 1.64 9.60
C TYR A 231 -7.19 0.43 10.29
N LEU A 232 -6.36 -0.52 10.74
CA LEU A 232 -6.83 -1.70 11.46
C LEU A 232 -7.49 -1.32 12.79
N LYS A 233 -6.93 -0.34 13.51
CA LYS A 233 -7.49 0.13 14.78
C LYS A 233 -8.78 0.93 14.59
N SER A 234 -8.92 1.69 13.50
CA SER A 234 -10.18 2.38 13.16
C SER A 234 -11.28 1.39 12.80
N GLU A 235 -10.98 0.37 11.99
CA GLU A 235 -11.97 -0.65 11.63
C GLU A 235 -12.36 -1.53 12.82
N TRP A 236 -11.42 -1.88 13.69
CA TRP A 236 -11.74 -2.56 14.94
C TRP A 236 -12.69 -1.74 15.83
N SER A 237 -12.41 -0.43 15.95
CA SER A 237 -13.25 0.49 16.73
C SER A 237 -14.64 0.66 16.14
N ARG A 238 -14.75 0.62 14.80
CA ARG A 238 -16.02 0.62 14.07
C ARG A 238 -16.84 -0.62 14.37
N CYS A 239 -16.26 -1.81 14.23
CA CYS A 239 -16.91 -3.08 14.55
C CYS A 239 -17.44 -3.10 16.00
N LYS A 240 -16.64 -2.61 16.97
CA LYS A 240 -17.06 -2.51 18.38
C LYS A 240 -18.23 -1.55 18.63
N LYS A 241 -18.39 -0.50 17.82
CA LYS A 241 -19.50 0.45 17.94
C LYS A 241 -20.76 -0.06 17.27
N GLU A 242 -20.63 -0.63 16.08
CA GLU A 242 -21.76 -1.20 15.31
C GLU A 242 -22.39 -2.38 16.06
N THR A 243 -21.58 -3.26 16.66
CA THR A 243 -22.06 -4.37 17.53
C THR A 243 -22.90 -3.88 18.70
N ARG A 244 -22.54 -2.74 19.32
CA ARG A 244 -23.24 -2.21 20.51
C ARG A 244 -24.50 -1.42 20.17
N LEU A 245 -24.50 -0.65 19.08
CA LEU A 245 -25.51 0.40 18.81
C LEU A 245 -26.37 0.16 17.56
N TRP A 246 -26.35 -1.04 16.97
CA TRP A 246 -27.23 -1.38 15.85
C TRP A 246 -28.72 -1.17 16.21
N PRO A 247 -29.53 -0.52 15.34
CA PRO A 247 -29.23 -0.08 13.96
C PRO A 247 -28.77 1.39 13.83
N PHE A 248 -28.68 2.14 14.93
CA PHE A 248 -28.53 3.60 14.92
C PHE A 248 -27.07 4.10 14.98
N SER A 249 -26.10 3.22 14.72
CA SER A 249 -24.68 3.58 14.82
C SER A 249 -24.24 4.48 13.66
N ARG A 250 -24.19 5.80 13.88
CA ARG A 250 -23.40 6.72 13.04
C ARG A 250 -21.94 6.68 13.50
N TYR A 251 -21.12 5.88 12.83
CA TYR A 251 -19.67 5.91 13.02
C TYR A 251 -19.07 7.05 12.21
N ASN A 252 -18.54 8.07 12.89
CA ASN A 252 -17.76 9.12 12.22
C ASN A 252 -16.30 8.64 12.10
N GLU A 253 -15.99 8.09 10.92
CA GLU A 253 -14.70 7.51 10.58
C GLU A 253 -13.57 8.55 10.59
N GLU A 254 -13.80 9.72 9.98
CA GLU A 254 -12.81 10.80 9.94
C GLU A 254 -12.37 11.27 11.33
N LYS A 255 -13.32 11.43 12.26
CA LYS A 255 -13.01 11.86 13.63
C LYS A 255 -12.21 10.80 14.38
N ALA A 256 -12.49 9.52 14.14
CA ALA A 256 -11.76 8.42 14.76
C ALA A 256 -10.32 8.33 14.22
N ILE A 257 -10.16 8.44 12.89
CA ILE A 257 -8.85 8.44 12.23
C ILE A 257 -7.99 9.61 12.71
N LYS A 258 -8.52 10.84 12.69
CA LYS A 258 -7.80 12.04 13.17
C LYS A 258 -7.34 11.93 14.62
N ARG A 259 -8.14 11.26 15.47
CA ARG A 259 -7.75 11.00 16.87
C ARG A 259 -6.60 10.00 16.95
N LEU A 260 -6.68 8.90 16.21
CA LEU A 260 -5.64 7.88 16.18
C LEU A 260 -4.32 8.45 15.62
N GLU A 261 -4.37 9.23 14.54
CA GLU A 261 -3.20 9.92 14.00
C GLU A 261 -2.50 10.79 15.05
N LYS A 262 -3.26 11.51 15.89
CA LYS A 262 -2.70 12.31 16.99
C LYS A 262 -2.08 11.44 18.08
N GLU A 263 -2.73 10.34 18.46
CA GLU A 263 -2.23 9.40 19.47
C GLU A 263 -0.89 8.77 19.04
N TYR A 264 -0.81 8.27 17.80
CA TYR A 264 0.42 7.66 17.27
C TYR A 264 1.55 8.69 17.08
N LYS A 265 1.23 9.91 16.64
CA LYS A 265 2.22 11.00 16.56
C LYS A 265 2.76 11.43 17.93
N ALA A 266 1.95 11.35 18.99
CA ALA A 266 2.37 11.65 20.35
C ALA A 266 3.24 10.53 20.95
N GLN A 267 2.97 9.27 20.59
CA GLN A 267 3.77 8.12 20.99
C GLN A 267 5.14 8.07 20.30
N ALA A 268 5.22 8.48 19.03
CA ALA A 268 6.49 8.55 18.29
C ALA A 268 7.45 9.66 18.75
N LYS A 269 7.01 10.56 19.63
CA LYS A 269 7.81 11.66 20.21
C LYS A 269 8.30 11.38 21.64
N LYS A 270 7.88 10.27 22.24
CA LYS A 270 8.37 9.78 23.54
C LYS A 270 9.45 8.74 23.30
#